data_AF-A0A1S0TKA1-F1
#
_entry.id   AF-A0A1S0TKA1-F1
#
_cell.length_a   1.000
_cell.length_b   1.000
_cell.length_c   1.000
_cell.angle_alpha   90.00
_cell.angle_beta   90.00
_cell.angle_gamma   90.00
#
_symmetry.space_group_name_H-M   'P 1'
#
loop_
_entity.id
_entity.type
_entity.pdbx_description
1 polymer ?
#
loop_
_entity_poly.entity_id
_entity_poly.type
_entity_poly.pdbx_seq_one_letter_code
_entity_poly.pdbx_strand_id
1 'polypeptide(L)'
;MSDDSFLYSFAKPTEVKRMTIRERAVLTDILYGIPDKNLPTLFAPSNDYPIGNRFNLNALNEILEVFECKRLIRGCGHRESNDLSFDFDDWKCISIASGCSVKHKKIWK
;
A
#
# COMPACT_ATOMS: atom_id res chain seq x y z
N MET A 1 -19.71 9.86 33.88
CA MET A 1 -20.30 9.54 32.57
C MET A 1 -19.50 10.31 31.54
N SER A 2 -18.90 9.65 30.56
CA SER A 2 -18.10 10.32 29.51
C SER A 2 -19.03 11.06 28.56
N ASP A 3 -18.70 12.30 28.27
CA ASP A 3 -19.45 13.18 27.39
C ASP A 3 -19.17 12.78 25.93
N ASP A 4 -20.06 11.96 25.36
CA ASP A 4 -19.97 11.45 24.00
C ASP A 4 -20.44 12.49 22.95
N SER A 5 -20.64 13.76 23.35
CA SER A 5 -21.09 14.85 22.46
C SER A 5 -20.22 15.03 21.22
N PHE A 6 -18.92 14.71 21.29
CA PHE A 6 -18.02 14.75 20.14
C PHE A 6 -18.42 13.75 19.03
N LEU A 7 -18.99 12.58 19.37
CA LEU A 7 -19.43 11.61 18.36
C LEU A 7 -20.59 12.13 17.51
N TYR A 8 -21.38 13.07 18.04
CA TYR A 8 -22.48 13.72 17.32
C TYR A 8 -22.02 14.88 16.41
N SER A 9 -20.77 15.35 16.57
CA SER A 9 -20.19 16.43 15.76
C SER A 9 -19.64 15.96 14.41
N PHE A 10 -19.50 14.64 14.21
CA PHE A 10 -19.15 14.09 12.91
C PHE A 10 -20.36 14.11 11.98
N ALA A 11 -20.20 14.72 10.80
CA ALA A 11 -21.18 14.64 9.73
C ALA A 11 -21.50 13.17 9.45
N LYS A 12 -22.74 12.75 9.78
CA LYS A 12 -23.21 11.42 9.41
C LYS A 12 -23.16 11.33 7.88
N PRO A 13 -22.60 10.27 7.29
CA PRO A 13 -22.60 10.10 5.85
C PRO A 13 -24.04 10.24 5.35
N THR A 14 -24.31 11.30 4.58
CA THR A 14 -25.65 11.63 4.10
C THR A 14 -26.16 10.59 3.10
N GLU A 15 -25.25 9.85 2.46
CA GLU A 15 -25.56 8.73 1.59
C GLU A 15 -24.52 7.61 1.74
N VAL A 16 -25.00 6.39 2.00
CA VAL A 16 -24.15 5.20 1.92
C VAL A 16 -24.09 4.77 0.44
N LYS A 17 -23.23 5.41 -0.35
CA LYS A 17 -22.92 4.90 -1.70
C LYS A 17 -22.26 3.54 -1.52
N ARG A 18 -22.97 2.46 -1.88
CA ARG A 18 -22.36 1.13 -1.97
C ARG A 18 -21.37 1.15 -3.12
N MET A 19 -20.10 0.93 -2.81
CA MET A 19 -19.07 0.79 -3.82
C MET A 19 -19.35 -0.43 -4.69
N THR A 20 -19.21 -0.25 -6.00
CA THR A 20 -19.18 -1.33 -6.98
C THR A 20 -18.03 -2.29 -6.66
N ILE A 21 -18.08 -3.49 -7.24
CA ILE A 21 -16.98 -4.48 -7.09
C ILE A 21 -15.68 -3.90 -7.64
N ARG A 22 -15.75 -3.16 -8.75
CA ARG A 22 -14.58 -2.53 -9.37
C ARG A 22 -13.96 -1.45 -8.48
N GLU A 23 -14.77 -0.56 -7.92
CA GLU A 23 -14.28 0.46 -6.97
C GLU A 23 -13.62 -0.17 -5.74
N ARG A 24 -14.21 -1.25 -5.21
CA ARG A 24 -13.63 -2.00 -4.08
C ARG A 24 -12.31 -2.67 -4.44
N ALA A 25 -12.23 -3.32 -5.60
CA ALA A 25 -10.99 -3.95 -6.05
C ALA A 25 -9.88 -2.91 -6.22
N VAL A 26 -10.16 -1.79 -6.87
CA VAL A 26 -9.20 -0.68 -7.07
C VAL A 26 -8.72 -0.13 -5.73
N LEU A 27 -9.64 0.18 -4.80
CA LEU A 27 -9.24 0.68 -3.47
C LEU A 27 -8.43 -0.34 -2.69
N THR A 28 -8.78 -1.62 -2.81
CA THR A 28 -8.01 -2.71 -2.18
C THR A 28 -6.60 -2.76 -2.74
N ASP A 29 -6.44 -2.67 -4.06
CA ASP A 29 -5.13 -2.68 -4.71
C ASP A 29 -4.31 -1.42 -4.39
N ILE A 30 -4.94 -0.26 -4.22
CA ILE A 30 -4.25 0.96 -3.75
C ILE A 30 -3.70 0.78 -2.33
N LEU A 31 -4.50 0.18 -1.44
CA LEU A 31 -4.13 0.06 -0.01
C LEU A 31 -3.21 -1.13 0.27
N TYR A 32 -3.37 -2.23 -0.47
CA TYR A 32 -2.72 -3.52 -0.20
C TYR A 32 -1.87 -4.03 -1.36
N GLY A 33 -1.73 -3.28 -2.44
CA GLY A 33 -0.87 -3.68 -3.55
C GLY A 33 0.58 -3.83 -3.08
N ILE A 34 1.31 -4.81 -3.61
CA ILE A 34 2.70 -5.10 -3.19
C ILE A 34 3.63 -5.19 -4.40
N PRO A 35 4.74 -4.46 -4.46
CA PRO A 35 5.68 -4.60 -5.55
C PRO A 35 6.45 -5.93 -5.46
N ASP A 36 6.65 -6.57 -6.60
CA ASP A 36 7.38 -7.84 -6.72
C ASP A 36 8.24 -7.82 -7.98
N LYS A 37 9.56 -7.68 -7.77
CA LYS A 37 10.55 -7.64 -8.83
C LYS A 37 10.70 -8.95 -9.61
N ASN A 38 10.34 -10.08 -9.01
CA ASN A 38 10.50 -11.40 -9.61
C ASN A 38 9.22 -11.91 -10.27
N LEU A 39 8.16 -11.09 -10.30
CA LEU A 39 6.88 -11.50 -10.84
C LEU A 39 6.92 -11.53 -12.38
N PRO A 40 6.70 -12.70 -13.01
CA PRO A 40 6.80 -12.85 -14.47
C PRO A 40 5.62 -12.21 -15.21
N THR A 41 4.46 -12.11 -14.55
CA THR A 41 3.26 -11.43 -15.06
C THR A 41 3.17 -10.01 -14.51
N LEU A 42 2.37 -9.15 -15.15
CA LEU A 42 2.20 -7.76 -14.70
C LEU A 42 1.63 -7.69 -13.28
N PHE A 43 0.58 -8.48 -13.01
CA PHE A 43 -0.08 -8.58 -11.72
C PHE A 43 -0.28 -10.05 -11.33
N ALA A 44 -0.36 -10.31 -10.03
CA ALA A 44 -0.78 -11.59 -9.46
C ALA A 44 -1.35 -11.37 -8.06
N PRO A 45 -2.15 -12.29 -7.50
CA PRO A 45 -2.61 -12.17 -6.13
C PRO A 45 -1.46 -12.01 -5.11
N SER A 46 -1.73 -11.25 -4.06
CA SER A 46 -0.84 -11.12 -2.91
C SER A 46 -0.62 -12.45 -2.18
N ASN A 47 0.61 -12.68 -1.72
CA ASN A 47 0.95 -13.81 -0.85
C ASN A 47 0.88 -13.45 0.65
N ASP A 48 0.93 -12.16 0.99
CA ASP A 48 1.02 -11.67 2.37
C ASP A 48 -0.35 -11.40 2.98
N TYR A 49 -1.23 -10.80 2.18
CA TYR A 49 -2.64 -10.56 2.50
C TYR A 49 -3.55 -11.41 1.60
N PRO A 50 -4.72 -11.87 2.10
CA PRO A 50 -5.73 -12.55 1.29
C PRO A 50 -6.48 -11.62 0.32
N ILE A 51 -5.98 -10.39 0.14
CA ILE A 51 -6.54 -9.32 -0.67
C ILE A 51 -5.42 -8.52 -1.30
N GLY A 52 -5.74 -7.80 -2.38
CA GLY A 52 -4.77 -7.00 -3.13
C GLY A 52 -3.89 -7.83 -4.06
N ASN A 53 -3.19 -7.13 -4.95
CA ASN A 53 -2.32 -7.75 -5.95
C ASN A 53 -0.85 -7.37 -5.75
N ARG A 54 0.03 -8.32 -6.06
CA ARG A 54 1.42 -8.04 -6.40
C ARG A 54 1.54 -7.48 -7.81
N PHE A 55 2.54 -6.63 -8.04
CA PHE A 55 2.81 -6.05 -9.35
C PHE A 55 4.31 -5.91 -9.64
N ASN A 56 4.72 -6.04 -10.89
CA ASN A 56 6.13 -5.83 -11.30
C ASN A 56 6.40 -4.42 -11.83
N LEU A 57 7.66 -4.14 -12.20
CA LEU A 57 8.07 -2.81 -12.67
C LEU A 57 7.36 -2.40 -13.98
N ASN A 58 7.08 -3.36 -14.87
CA ASN A 58 6.38 -3.07 -16.12
C ASN A 58 4.94 -2.65 -15.87
N ALA A 59 4.26 -3.36 -14.97
CA ALA A 59 2.90 -3.00 -14.53
C ALA A 59 2.87 -1.60 -13.91
N LEU A 60 3.87 -1.27 -13.08
CA LEU A 60 4.00 0.06 -12.51
C LEU A 60 4.19 1.13 -13.60
N ASN A 61 5.02 0.87 -14.62
CA ASN A 61 5.23 1.83 -15.72
C ASN A 61 3.94 2.13 -16.48
N GLU A 62 3.15 1.10 -16.81
CA GLU A 62 1.86 1.28 -17.49
C GLU A 62 0.90 2.16 -16.65
N ILE A 63 0.83 1.89 -15.34
CA ILE A 63 0.00 2.68 -14.44
C ILE A 63 0.51 4.12 -14.33
N LEU A 64 1.81 4.33 -14.17
CA LEU A 64 2.40 5.66 -14.10
C LEU A 64 2.14 6.48 -15.38
N GLU A 65 2.20 5.85 -16.54
CA GLU A 65 1.87 6.50 -17.82
C GLU A 65 0.40 6.90 -17.89
N VAL A 66 -0.52 5.99 -17.55
CA VAL A 66 -1.98 6.26 -17.56
C VAL A 66 -2.36 7.43 -16.63
N PHE A 67 -1.68 7.56 -15.49
CA PHE A 67 -1.93 8.64 -14.54
C PHE A 67 -1.00 9.85 -14.71
N GLU A 68 -0.19 9.89 -15.78
CA GLU A 68 0.81 10.95 -16.04
C GLU A 68 1.73 11.24 -14.83
N CYS A 69 2.04 10.18 -14.07
CA CYS A 69 2.84 10.23 -12.86
C CYS A 69 4.29 9.84 -13.14
N LYS A 70 5.23 10.48 -12.45
CA LYS A 70 6.66 10.14 -12.60
C LYS A 70 7.10 8.95 -11.75
N ARG A 71 6.45 8.76 -10.60
CA ARG A 71 6.82 7.75 -9.60
C ARG A 71 5.65 7.48 -8.66
N LEU A 72 5.67 6.30 -8.05
CA LEU A 72 4.81 5.91 -6.94
C LEU A 72 5.55 6.15 -5.63
N ILE A 73 4.94 6.97 -4.75
CA ILE A 73 5.36 7.10 -3.35
C ILE A 73 4.28 6.43 -2.51
N ARG A 74 4.67 5.44 -1.71
CA ARG A 74 3.74 4.62 -0.93
C ARG A 74 4.18 4.48 0.52
N GLY A 75 3.20 4.13 1.36
CA GLY A 75 3.43 3.60 2.71
C GLY A 75 2.90 2.17 2.79
N CYS A 76 3.27 1.45 3.85
CA CYS A 76 2.94 0.03 4.09
C CYS A 76 3.72 -0.95 3.16
N GLY A 77 4.51 -1.86 3.75
CA GLY A 77 5.41 -2.81 3.06
C GLY A 77 6.68 -2.17 2.43
N HIS A 78 7.71 -2.93 2.03
CA HIS A 78 8.74 -3.54 2.90
C HIS A 78 9.88 -2.52 3.16
N ARG A 79 10.65 -2.71 4.24
CA ARG A 79 11.63 -1.73 4.77
C ARG A 79 13.02 -2.31 4.71
N GLU A 80 14.02 -1.48 4.45
CA GLU A 80 15.40 -1.82 4.79
C GLU A 80 16.09 -0.73 5.60
N SER A 81 16.97 -1.17 6.50
CA SER A 81 17.70 -0.35 7.46
C SER A 81 19.16 -0.81 7.45
N ASN A 82 20.08 0.09 7.07
CA ASN A 82 21.54 -0.15 7.03
C ASN A 82 21.91 -1.57 6.54
N ASP A 83 21.58 -2.03 5.33
CA ASP A 83 21.90 -1.41 4.04
C ASP A 83 21.02 -1.95 2.88
N LEU A 84 19.91 -1.24 2.63
CA LEU A 84 19.11 -1.13 1.38
C LEU A 84 18.24 -2.31 0.88
N SER A 85 16.93 -2.05 0.80
CA SER A 85 16.00 -2.58 -0.20
C SER A 85 14.97 -1.53 -0.52
N PHE A 86 14.73 -1.47 -1.80
CA PHE A 86 13.65 -0.79 -2.44
C PHE A 86 12.91 -1.84 -3.23
N ASP A 87 11.60 -1.69 -3.23
CA ASP A 87 10.62 -2.53 -3.92
C ASP A 87 11.02 -2.92 -5.36
N PHE A 88 11.76 -2.03 -6.04
CA PHE A 88 12.48 -2.29 -7.28
C PHE A 88 13.88 -1.66 -7.21
N ASP A 89 14.78 -2.07 -8.10
CA ASP A 89 16.10 -1.44 -8.28
C ASP A 89 16.00 -0.03 -8.94
N ASP A 90 14.78 0.42 -9.27
CA ASP A 90 14.45 1.70 -9.91
C ASP A 90 13.78 2.67 -8.90
N TRP A 91 14.08 3.96 -9.02
CA TRP A 91 13.51 5.06 -8.22
C TRP A 91 12.04 5.38 -8.54
N LYS A 92 11.42 4.63 -9.45
CA LYS A 92 9.99 4.74 -9.79
C LYS A 92 9.05 4.27 -8.69
N CYS A 93 9.49 3.44 -7.74
CA CYS A 93 8.71 3.04 -6.56
C CYS A 93 9.50 3.33 -5.29
N ILE A 94 8.94 4.17 -4.42
CA ILE A 94 9.58 4.55 -3.16
C ILE A 94 8.63 4.23 -2.01
N SER A 95 9.08 3.34 -1.12
CA SER A 95 8.39 3.02 0.13
C SER A 95 8.92 3.86 1.28
N ILE A 96 8.03 4.60 1.95
CA ILE A 96 8.33 5.41 3.13
C ILE A 96 7.67 4.79 4.35
N ALA A 97 8.45 4.62 5.42
CA ALA A 97 7.94 4.18 6.70
C ALA A 97 8.38 5.16 7.80
N SER A 98 7.42 5.85 8.40
CA SER A 98 7.64 6.85 9.45
C SER A 98 7.50 6.29 10.87
N GLY A 99 6.95 5.08 11.04
CA GLY A 99 6.76 4.44 12.35
C GLY A 99 7.96 3.62 12.80
N CYS A 100 8.34 3.69 14.08
CA CYS A 100 9.35 2.80 14.67
C CYS A 100 8.63 1.54 15.20
N SER A 101 8.73 0.41 14.48
CA SER A 101 8.16 -0.86 14.97
C SER A 101 8.96 -1.34 16.19
N VAL A 102 8.30 -1.41 17.34
CA VAL A 102 8.90 -1.78 18.65
C VAL A 102 9.39 -3.24 18.72
N LYS A 103 9.18 -4.05 17.67
CA LYS A 103 9.45 -5.50 17.68
C LYS A 103 10.86 -5.94 17.24
N HIS A 104 11.80 -5.04 16.98
CA HIS A 104 13.19 -5.40 16.67
C HIS A 104 14.16 -5.26 17.87
N LYS A 105 13.80 -5.76 19.06
CA LYS A 105 14.85 -6.16 20.02
C LYS A 105 15.45 -7.48 19.52
N LYS A 106 16.51 -7.40 18.72
CA LYS A 106 17.44 -8.53 18.53
C LYS A 106 17.99 -8.88 19.91
N ILE A 107 17.54 -9.99 20.49
CA ILE A 107 18.22 -10.62 21.61
C ILE A 107 19.49 -11.22 21.01
N TRP A 108 20.61 -10.54 21.22
CA TRP A 108 21.93 -11.14 21.00
C TRP A 108 22.10 -12.23 22.07
N LYS A 109 22.28 -13.47 21.63
CA LYS A 109 22.86 -14.55 22.42
C LYS A 109 24.25 -14.84 21.88
#